data_AF-A0A962D418-F1
#
_entry.id   AF-A0A962D418-F1
#
_cell.length_a   1.000
_cell.length_b   1.000
_cell.length_c   1.000
_cell.angle_alpha   90.00
_cell.angle_beta   90.00
_cell.angle_gamma   90.00
#
_symmetry.space_group_name_H-M   'P 1'
#
loop_
_entity.id
_entity.type
_entity.pdbx_description
1 polymer ?
#
loop_
_entity_poly.entity_id
_entity_poly.type
_entity_poly.pdbx_seq_one_letter_code
_entity_poly.pdbx_strand_id
1 'polypeptide(L)' 'ASHPEIGSRWVARSRRLPLRQFPYSVVYRIDPEFVLILAIAHHRRDPTDIEKGLPT' A
#
# COMPACT_ATOMS: atom_id res chain seq x y z
N ALA A 1 2.61 4.13 -16.76
CA ALA A 1 1.38 4.34 -15.97
C ALA A 1 0.81 5.70 -16.34
N SER A 2 -0.45 5.79 -16.79
CA SER A 2 -0.97 7.03 -17.38
C SER A 2 -1.58 8.03 -16.39
N HIS A 3 -1.94 7.58 -15.18
CA HIS A 3 -2.53 8.40 -14.11
C HIS A 3 -1.98 7.97 -12.73
N PRO A 4 -0.66 8.10 -12.50
CA PRO A 4 -0.03 7.64 -11.26
C PRO A 4 -0.55 8.37 -10.00
N GLU A 5 -1.22 9.51 -10.13
CA GLU A 5 -1.76 10.33 -9.04
C GLU A 5 -3.15 9.91 -8.53
N ILE A 6 -3.79 8.89 -9.13
CA ILE A 6 -5.15 8.45 -8.79
C ILE A 6 -5.32 8.02 -7.32
N GLY A 7 -4.25 7.52 -6.68
CA GLY A 7 -4.21 7.23 -5.26
C GLY A 7 -4.08 8.50 -4.42
N SER A 8 -4.81 8.56 -3.31
CA SER A 8 -4.74 9.68 -2.37
C SER A 8 -3.35 9.77 -1.73
N ARG A 9 -2.85 10.99 -1.49
CA ARG A 9 -1.59 11.19 -0.74
C ARG A 9 -1.68 10.52 0.62
N TRP A 10 -0.58 9.91 1.04
CA TRP A 10 -0.47 9.14 2.27
C TRP A 10 0.85 9.46 2.99
N VAL A 11 1.15 8.76 4.09
CA VAL A 11 2.38 8.99 4.87
C VAL A 11 3.64 8.72 4.04
N ALA A 12 4.78 9.29 4.45
CA ALA A 12 6.10 9.04 3.85
C ALA A 12 6.17 9.23 2.32
N ARG A 13 5.47 10.26 1.79
CA ARG A 13 5.39 10.57 0.34
C ARG A 13 4.78 9.43 -0.51
N SER A 14 4.11 8.49 0.13
CA SER A 14 3.38 7.43 -0.56
C SER A 14 1.98 7.89 -0.95
N ARG A 15 1.30 7.05 -1.71
CA ARG A 15 -0.09 7.15 -2.10
C ARG A 15 -0.80 5.85 -1.79
N ARG A 16 -2.07 5.95 -1.39
CA ARG A 16 -2.92 4.80 -1.09
C ARG A 16 -4.10 4.79 -2.07
N LEU A 17 -4.27 3.66 -2.77
CA LEU A 17 -5.38 3.41 -3.67
C LEU A 17 -6.19 2.21 -3.17
N PRO A 18 -7.38 2.40 -2.59
CA PRO A 18 -8.28 1.29 -2.26
C PRO A 18 -8.79 0.62 -3.53
N LEU A 19 -8.79 -0.71 -3.56
CA LEU A 19 -9.35 -1.48 -4.65
C LEU A 19 -10.87 -1.62 -4.48
N ARG A 20 -11.61 -1.54 -5.59
CA ARG A 20 -13.09 -1.43 -5.55
C ARG A 20 -13.79 -2.71 -5.07
N GLN A 21 -13.28 -3.88 -5.43
CA GLN A 21 -13.92 -5.18 -5.18
C GLN A 21 -13.17 -6.05 -4.17
N PHE A 22 -11.95 -5.66 -3.80
CA PHE A 22 -11.09 -6.42 -2.91
C PHE A 22 -10.77 -5.58 -1.68
N PRO A 23 -10.78 -6.16 -0.46
CA PRO A 23 -10.52 -5.45 0.79
C PRO A 23 -9.01 -5.14 0.96
N TYR A 24 -8.37 -4.66 -0.09
CA TYR A 24 -6.97 -4.33 -0.16
C TYR A 24 -6.77 -2.92 -0.73
N SER A 25 -5.71 -2.27 -0.27
CA SER A 25 -5.21 -1.03 -0.82
C SER A 25 -3.81 -1.25 -1.39
N VAL A 26 -3.53 -0.63 -2.53
CA VAL A 26 -2.16 -0.53 -3.06
C VAL A 26 -1.50 0.69 -2.43
N VAL A 27 -0.35 0.50 -1.80
CA VAL A 27 0.50 1.58 -1.30
C VAL A 27 1.69 1.71 -2.22
N TYR A 28 1.92 2.90 -2.77
CA TYR A 28 2.95 3.11 -3.78
C TYR A 28 3.54 4.52 -3.72
N ARG A 29 4.67 4.75 -4.40
CA ARG A 29 5.26 6.07 -4.61
C ARG A 29 5.42 6.33 -6.10
N ILE A 30 5.33 7.59 -6.50
CA ILE A 30 5.66 8.04 -7.85
C ILE A 30 7.12 8.50 -7.83
N ASP A 31 7.97 7.80 -8.55
CA ASP A 31 9.35 8.20 -8.81
C ASP A 31 9.46 8.69 -10.29
N PRO A 32 10.54 9.39 -10.68
CA PRO A 32 10.62 10.01 -12.02
C PRO A 32 10.51 9.02 -13.18
N GLU A 33 11.02 7.81 -13.00
CA GLU A 33 11.10 6.78 -14.06
C GLU A 33 10.06 5.68 -13.90
N PHE A 34 9.52 5.49 -12.68
CA PHE A 34 8.64 4.38 -12.36
C PHE A 34 7.68 4.67 -11.22
N VAL A 35 6.70 3.79 -11.07
CA VAL A 35 5.84 3.73 -9.88
C VAL A 35 6.31 2.57 -9.02
N LEU A 36 6.78 2.85 -7.81
CA LEU A 36 7.22 1.83 -6.87
C LEU A 36 6.04 1.35 -6.03
N ILE A 37 5.66 0.08 -6.17
CA ILE A 37 4.68 -0.53 -5.27
C ILE A 37 5.39 -0.93 -3.98
N LEU A 38 5.00 -0.30 -2.87
CA LEU A 38 5.62 -0.52 -1.55
C LEU A 38 4.95 -1.66 -0.80
N ALA A 39 3.60 -1.75 -0.88
CA ALA A 39 2.84 -2.76 -0.17
C ALA A 39 1.45 -2.97 -0.79
N ILE A 40 0.88 -4.16 -0.52
CA ILE A 40 -0.53 -4.47 -0.72
C ILE A 40 -1.14 -4.74 0.65
N ALA A 41 -1.91 -3.77 1.17
CA ALA A 41 -2.39 -3.78 2.55
C ALA A 41 -3.86 -4.19 2.63
N HIS A 42 -4.17 -5.26 3.38
CA HIS A 42 -5.56 -5.62 3.66
C HIS A 42 -6.19 -4.58 4.60
N HIS A 43 -7.47 -4.25 4.40
CA HIS A 43 -8.15 -3.18 5.14
C HIS A 43 -8.36 -3.48 6.63
N ARG A 44 -8.39 -4.77 7.00
CA ARG A 44 -8.68 -5.23 8.37
C ARG A 44 -7.65 -6.16 8.98
N ARG A 45 -6.70 -6.68 8.19
CA ARG A 45 -5.73 -7.67 8.69
C ARG A 45 -4.39 -7.00 8.73
N ASP A 46 -3.74 -7.08 9.88
CA ASP A 46 -2.36 -6.65 10.02
C ASP A 46 -1.46 -7.89 9.87
N PRO A 47 -0.64 -7.98 8.82
CA PRO A 47 0.26 -9.13 8.64
C PRO A 47 1.33 -9.20 9.73
N THR A 48 1.61 -8.13 10.48
CA THR A 48 2.53 -8.16 11.63
C THR A 48 1.96 -8.91 12.83
N ASP A 49 0.66 -9.24 12.83
CA ASP A 49 0.08 -10.14 13.83
C ASP A 49 0.70 -11.55 13.78
N ILE A 50 1.31 -11.95 12.66
CA ILE A 50 2.08 -13.20 12.55
C ILE A 50 3.39 -13.10 13.34
N GLU A 51 4.07 -11.95 13.31
CA GLU A 51 5.35 -11.74 14.01
C GLU A 51 5.17 -11.61 15.53
N LYS A 52 4.03 -11.09 16.01
CA LYS A 52 3.69 -11.03 17.43
C LYS A 52 3.51 -12.41 18.10
N GLY A 53 3.48 -13.48 17.32
CA GLY A 53 3.42 -14.87 17.79
C GLY A 53 4.77 -15.60 17.82
N LEU A 54 5.86 -14.97 17.37
CA LEU A 54 7.20 -15.55 17.44
C LEU A 54 7.77 -15.30 18.85
N PRO A 55 8.06 -16.34 19.66
CA PRO A 55 8.72 -16.12 20.93
C PRO A 55 10.08 -15.46 20.69
N THR A 56 10.31 -14.35 21.39
CA THR A 56 11.60 -13.64 21.42
C THR A 56 12.67 -14.49 22.10
#